data_AF-A0A954JZH4-F1
#
_entry.id   AF-A0A954JZH4-F1
#
_cell.length_a   1.000
_cell.length_b   1.000
_cell.length_c   1.000
_cell.angle_alpha   90.00
_cell.angle_beta   90.00
_cell.angle_gamma   90.00
#
_symmetry.space_group_name_H-M   'P 1'
#
loop_
_entity.id
_entity.type
_entity.pdbx_description
1 polymer ?
#
loop_
_entity_poly.entity_id
_entity_poly.type
_entity_poly.pdbx_seq_one_letter_code
_entity_poly.pdbx_strand_id
1 'polypeptide(L)'
;DPRVKAATDWIHKHYTLEENPNMGQQGLYYYFQTFAKTMAVIGEDEFEDASGRKHAWKQELTEKLASLQEKNGSWTNPADRWYEGDPNLVTAYCLIALHSCR
;
A
#
# COMPACT_ATOMS: atom_id res chain seq x y z
N ASP A 1 21.90 -3.39 6.75
CA ASP A 1 22.10 -4.62 5.93
C ASP A 1 22.01 -4.23 4.45
N PRO A 2 22.91 -4.70 3.57
CA PRO A 2 22.89 -4.34 2.14
C PRO A 2 21.58 -4.72 1.43
N ARG A 3 20.88 -5.77 1.87
CA ARG A 3 19.59 -6.19 1.30
C ARG A 3 18.48 -5.20 1.67
N VAL A 4 18.50 -4.69 2.90
CA VAL A 4 17.57 -3.64 3.34
C VAL A 4 17.80 -2.37 2.53
N LYS A 5 19.05 -1.93 2.39
CA LYS A 5 19.39 -0.75 1.58
C LYS A 5 18.89 -0.88 0.14
N ALA A 6 19.17 -2.01 -0.52
CA ALA A 6 18.74 -2.24 -1.89
C ALA A 6 17.21 -2.27 -2.04
N ALA A 7 16.49 -2.83 -1.06
CA ALA A 7 15.03 -2.82 -1.05
C ALA A 7 14.49 -1.40 -0.86
N THR A 8 15.03 -0.62 0.08
CA THR A 8 14.63 0.77 0.30
C THR A 8 14.92 1.63 -0.93
N ASP A 9 16.11 1.49 -1.56
CA ASP A 9 16.46 2.16 -2.81
C ASP A 9 15.50 1.83 -3.96
N TRP A 10 14.97 0.61 -3.98
CA TRP A 10 13.94 0.21 -4.94
C TRP A 10 12.59 0.88 -4.63
N ILE A 11 12.18 0.93 -3.36
CA ILE A 11 10.94 1.61 -2.93
C ILE A 11 11.01 3.11 -3.28
N HIS A 12 12.14 3.79 -3.06
CA HIS A 12 12.33 5.19 -3.48
C HIS A 12 12.01 5.41 -4.97
N LYS A 13 12.43 4.48 -5.83
CA LYS A 13 12.25 4.57 -7.29
C LYS A 13 10.84 4.22 -7.76
N HIS A 14 10.10 3.46 -6.96
CA HIS A 14 8.83 2.86 -7.34
C HIS A 14 7.71 3.17 -6.35
N TYR A 15 7.85 4.23 -5.56
CA TYR A 15 6.81 4.67 -4.63
C TYR A 15 5.54 4.99 -5.41
N THR A 16 4.46 4.27 -5.09
CA THR A 16 3.14 4.49 -5.69
C THR A 16 2.06 3.90 -4.80
N LEU A 17 0.88 4.50 -4.87
CA LEU A 17 -0.36 3.94 -4.31
C LEU A 17 -1.41 3.68 -5.40
N GLU A 18 -1.02 3.79 -6.67
CA GLU A 18 -1.92 3.63 -7.82
C GLU A 18 -1.93 2.21 -8.38
N GLU A 19 -0.82 1.49 -8.23
CA GLU A 19 -0.69 0.12 -8.69
C GLU A 19 0.19 -0.71 -7.75
N ASN A 20 0.09 -2.03 -7.86
CA ASN A 20 1.15 -2.93 -7.44
C ASN A 20 2.25 -2.89 -8.51
N PRO A 21 3.49 -2.45 -8.19
CA PRO A 21 4.51 -2.18 -9.20
C PRO A 21 4.75 -3.37 -10.15
N ASN A 22 4.66 -3.12 -11.46
CA ASN A 22 4.74 -4.11 -12.56
C ASN A 22 3.58 -5.12 -12.63
N MET A 23 2.54 -4.98 -11.80
CA MET A 23 1.37 -5.87 -11.75
C MET A 23 0.05 -5.11 -11.98
N GLY A 24 0.08 -3.77 -12.02
CA GLY A 24 -1.11 -2.94 -12.19
C GLY A 24 -2.06 -3.14 -11.01
N GLN A 25 -3.33 -3.44 -11.31
CA GLN A 25 -4.34 -3.68 -10.29
C GLN A 25 -4.26 -5.08 -9.66
N GLN A 26 -3.44 -6.00 -10.17
CA GLN A 26 -3.40 -7.37 -9.63
C GLN A 26 -2.69 -7.40 -8.27
N GLY A 27 -3.38 -7.87 -7.22
CA GLY A 27 -2.81 -7.93 -5.88
C GLY A 27 -2.63 -6.57 -5.21
N LEU A 28 -3.40 -5.56 -5.62
CA LEU A 28 -3.24 -4.18 -5.18
C LEU A 28 -3.47 -4.02 -3.67
N TYR A 29 -4.47 -4.72 -3.13
CA TYR A 29 -4.79 -4.59 -1.70
C TYR A 29 -3.83 -5.38 -0.82
N TYR A 30 -3.36 -6.54 -1.31
CA TYR A 30 -2.24 -7.22 -0.70
C TYR A 30 -0.97 -6.35 -0.71
N TYR A 31 -0.72 -5.64 -1.81
CA TYR A 31 0.36 -4.67 -1.90
C TYR A 31 0.19 -3.55 -0.86
N PHE A 32 -0.98 -2.94 -0.71
CA PHE A 32 -1.22 -1.88 0.28
C PHE A 32 -0.88 -2.31 1.72
N GLN A 33 -1.30 -3.50 2.16
CA GLN A 33 -0.93 -3.95 3.52
C GLN A 33 0.57 -4.25 3.66
N THR A 34 1.21 -4.72 2.59
CA THR A 34 2.65 -5.04 2.60
C THR A 34 3.46 -3.76 2.62
N PHE A 35 3.07 -2.78 1.80
CA PHE A 35 3.58 -1.42 1.81
C PHE A 35 3.45 -0.82 3.21
N ALA A 36 2.25 -0.79 3.79
CA ALA A 36 2.01 -0.15 5.09
C ALA A 36 2.89 -0.75 6.21
N LYS A 37 2.97 -2.09 6.28
CA LYS A 37 3.84 -2.79 7.24
C LYS A 37 5.32 -2.46 7.00
N THR A 38 5.74 -2.42 5.74
CA THR A 38 7.14 -2.13 5.38
C THR A 38 7.50 -0.70 5.78
N MET A 39 6.67 0.28 5.46
CA MET A 39 6.90 1.69 5.80
C MET A 39 6.91 1.90 7.32
N ALA A 40 6.02 1.22 8.06
CA ALA A 40 6.02 1.23 9.51
C ALA A 40 7.32 0.67 10.12
N VAL A 41 7.93 -0.34 9.49
CA VAL A 41 9.23 -0.90 9.91
C VAL A 41 10.41 -0.02 9.51
N ILE A 42 10.34 0.67 8.37
CA ILE A 42 11.34 1.68 7.96
C ILE A 42 11.36 2.82 8.99
N GLY A 43 10.19 3.22 9.50
CA GLY A 43 10.08 4.12 10.66
C GLY A 43 10.28 5.60 10.33
N GLU A 44 10.22 5.97 9.05
CA GLU A 44 10.25 7.37 8.61
C GLU A 44 8.83 7.96 8.58
N ASP A 45 8.67 9.18 9.10
CA ASP A 45 7.39 9.91 9.08
C ASP A 45 7.04 10.40 7.67
N GLU A 46 8.05 10.88 6.93
CA GLU A 46 7.96 11.25 5.53
C GLU A 46 8.91 10.37 4.72
N PHE A 47 8.46 9.83 3.60
CA PHE A 47 9.29 9.06 2.69
C PHE A 47 9.58 9.86 1.43
N GLU A 48 10.85 10.02 1.07
CA GLU A 48 11.26 10.72 -0.16
C GLU A 48 11.13 9.78 -1.36
N ASP A 49 10.65 10.22 -2.52
CA ASP A 49 10.68 9.43 -3.75
C ASP A 49 11.91 9.77 -4.61
N ALA A 50 12.09 9.08 -5.74
CA ALA A 50 13.22 9.33 -6.65
C ALA A 50 13.19 10.71 -7.34
N SER A 51 12.08 11.46 -7.24
CA SER A 51 11.97 12.84 -7.72
C SER A 51 12.34 13.88 -6.64
N GLY A 52 12.63 13.42 -5.42
CA GLY A 52 12.87 14.28 -4.25
C GLY A 52 11.58 14.78 -3.60
N ARG A 53 10.42 14.25 -3.98
CA ARG A 53 9.15 14.57 -3.34
C ARG A 53 9.03 13.81 -2.03
N LYS A 54 8.61 14.51 -0.98
CA LYS A 54 8.30 13.90 0.31
C LYS A 54 6.84 13.47 0.39
N HIS A 55 6.63 12.28 0.94
CA HIS A 55 5.32 11.64 1.07
C HIS A 55 4.99 11.39 2.53
N ALA A 56 3.90 11.99 3.01
CA ALA A 56 3.28 11.64 4.28
C ALA A 56 2.50 10.31 4.11
N TRP A 57 3.23 9.21 3.90
CA TRP A 57 2.71 7.94 3.38
C TRP A 57 1.53 7.38 4.19
N LYS A 58 1.51 7.60 5.51
CA LYS A 58 0.39 7.18 6.38
C LYS A 58 -0.91 7.88 5.98
N GLN A 59 -0.85 9.19 5.77
CA GLN A 59 -1.98 10.01 5.35
C GLN A 59 -2.39 9.64 3.92
N GLU A 60 -1.43 9.58 3.00
CA GLU A 60 -1.69 9.25 1.60
C GLU A 60 -2.37 7.88 1.43
N LEU A 61 -1.89 6.85 2.16
CA LEU A 61 -2.51 5.53 2.13
C LEU A 61 -3.89 5.52 2.78
N THR A 62 -4.07 6.24 3.90
CA THR A 62 -5.38 6.34 4.57
C THR A 62 -6.42 6.98 3.65
N GLU A 63 -6.06 8.08 2.99
CA GLU A 63 -6.90 8.79 2.02
C GLU A 63 -7.18 7.92 0.79
N LYS A 64 -6.18 7.19 0.28
CA LYS A 64 -6.37 6.26 -0.83
C LYS A 64 -7.38 5.16 -0.47
N LEU A 65 -7.19 4.50 0.67
CA LEU A 65 -8.11 3.43 1.10
C LEU A 65 -9.52 3.98 1.36
N ALA A 66 -9.65 5.16 1.98
CA ALA A 66 -10.95 5.81 2.15
C ALA A 66 -11.64 6.10 0.80
N SER A 67 -10.88 6.51 -0.22
CA SER A 67 -11.42 6.79 -1.56
C SER A 67 -11.93 5.54 -2.29
N LEU A 68 -11.37 4.37 -1.97
CA LEU A 68 -11.71 3.07 -2.56
C LEU A 68 -12.79 2.31 -1.79
N GLN A 69 -13.17 2.79 -0.59
CA GLN A 69 -14.13 2.10 0.26
C GLN A 69 -15.53 2.14 -0.35
N GLU A 70 -16.19 0.99 -0.42
CA GLU A 70 -17.58 0.90 -0.86
C GLU A 70 -18.53 1.43 0.22
N LYS A 71 -19.78 1.73 -0.17
CA LYS A 71 -20.79 2.29 0.75
C LYS A 71 -21.12 1.39 1.95
N ASN A 72 -20.98 0.08 1.79
CA ASN A 72 -21.18 -0.91 2.85
C ASN A 72 -19.94 -1.07 3.76
N GLY A 73 -18.87 -0.32 3.49
CA GLY A 73 -17.62 -0.35 4.24
C GLY A 73 -16.59 -1.38 3.77
N SER A 74 -16.92 -2.24 2.79
CA SER A 74 -15.96 -3.19 2.23
C SER A 74 -15.08 -2.59 1.15
N TRP A 75 -14.09 -3.37 0.72
CA TRP A 75 -13.31 -3.14 -0.47
C TRP A 75 -13.34 -4.39 -1.33
N THR A 76 -13.31 -4.21 -2.64
CA THR A 76 -13.14 -5.30 -3.61
C THR A 76 -12.19 -4.86 -4.72
N ASN A 77 -11.60 -5.82 -5.43
CA ASN A 77 -10.83 -5.57 -6.63
C ASN A 77 -11.45 -6.30 -7.83
N PRO A 78 -11.84 -5.59 -8.90
CA PRO A 78 -12.26 -6.23 -10.15
C PRO A 78 -11.18 -7.15 -10.75
N ALA A 79 -9.90 -6.90 -10.45
CA ALA A 79 -8.79 -7.79 -10.80
C ALA A 79 -8.66 -8.93 -9.79
N ASP A 80 -9.54 -9.93 -9.88
CA ASP A 80 -9.71 -11.06 -8.94
C ASP A 80 -8.52 -12.06 -8.86
N ARG A 81 -7.37 -11.74 -9.47
CA ARG A 81 -6.19 -12.58 -9.28
C ARG A 81 -5.81 -12.56 -7.79
N TRP A 82 -5.57 -13.76 -7.23
CA TRP A 82 -5.30 -13.97 -5.80
C TRP A 82 -6.47 -13.66 -4.87
N TYR A 83 -7.70 -13.88 -5.35
CA TYR A 83 -8.95 -13.75 -4.58
C TYR A 83 -9.26 -12.33 -4.11
N GLU A 84 -8.71 -11.29 -4.77
CA GLU A 84 -9.05 -9.91 -4.43
C GLU A 84 -10.47 -9.50 -4.89
N GLY A 85 -11.23 -10.38 -5.55
CA GLY A 85 -12.67 -10.22 -5.72
C GLY A 85 -13.48 -10.56 -4.46
N ASP A 86 -12.90 -11.22 -3.45
CA ASP A 86 -13.58 -11.52 -2.18
C ASP A 86 -13.53 -10.31 -1.22
N PRO A 87 -14.67 -9.67 -0.92
CA PRO A 87 -14.69 -8.50 -0.04
C PRO A 87 -14.20 -8.80 1.38
N ASN A 88 -14.32 -10.03 1.88
CA ASN A 88 -13.85 -10.38 3.22
C ASN A 88 -12.32 -10.33 3.30
N LEU A 89 -11.67 -10.91 2.29
CA LEU A 89 -10.21 -10.95 2.23
C LEU A 89 -9.63 -9.54 2.06
N VAL A 90 -10.16 -8.80 1.10
CA VAL A 90 -9.67 -7.45 0.80
C VAL A 90 -9.94 -6.49 1.95
N THR A 91 -11.12 -6.55 2.57
CA THR A 91 -11.41 -5.73 3.75
C THR A 91 -10.44 -6.02 4.89
N ALA A 92 -10.09 -7.28 5.13
CA ALA A 92 -9.08 -7.64 6.13
C ALA A 92 -7.71 -7.02 5.82
N TYR A 93 -7.28 -7.02 4.55
CA TYR A 93 -6.04 -6.37 4.12
C TYR A 93 -6.07 -4.86 4.37
N CYS A 94 -7.17 -4.18 4.03
CA CYS A 94 -7.33 -2.74 4.25
C CYS A 94 -7.27 -2.39 5.74
N LEU A 95 -7.94 -3.16 6.60
CA LEU A 95 -7.91 -2.92 8.05
C LEU A 95 -6.51 -3.11 8.64
N ILE A 96 -5.74 -4.08 8.14
CA ILE A 96 -4.35 -4.29 8.53
C ILE A 96 -3.48 -3.11 8.06
N ALA A 97 -3.65 -2.64 6.82
CA ALA A 97 -2.94 -1.47 6.32
C ALA A 97 -3.22 -0.23 7.19
N LEU A 98 -4.50 0.06 7.48
CA LEU A 98 -4.91 1.18 8.32
C LEU A 98 -4.39 1.08 9.76
N HIS A 99 -4.26 -0.14 10.29
CA HIS A 99 -3.63 -0.34 11.59
C HIS A 99 -2.15 0.10 11.61
N SER A 100 -1.42 -0.14 10.51
CA SER A 100 -0.02 0.30 10.36
C SER A 100 0.14 1.81 10.12
N CYS A 101 -0.94 2.53 9.79
CA CYS A 101 -0.94 3.98 9.61
C CYS A 101 -1.20 4.77 10.91
N ARG A 102 -1.27 4.10 12.07
CA ARG A 102 -1.47 4.75 13.37
C ARG A 102 -0.25 5.52 13.87
#